data_AF-A0A956C2G7-F1
#
_entry.id   AF-A0A956C2G7-F1
#
_cell.length_a   1.000
_cell.length_b   1.000
_cell.length_c   1.000
_cell.angle_alpha   90.00
_cell.angle_beta   90.00
_cell.angle_gamma   90.00
#
_symmetry.space_group_name_H-M   'P 1'
#
loop_
_entity.id
_entity.type
_entity.pdbx_description
1 polymer ?
#
loop_
_entity_poly.entity_id
_entity_poly.type
_entity_poly.pdbx_seq_one_letter_code
_entity_poly.pdbx_strand_id
1 'polypeptide(L)'
;MDAASPPPAVPPADPSAYVYAAADLGPRQSLERDLCERASHTDWLYIGTTFAGIVGSVAAETQYFKHLETPGIRLMGPSFIGLFWGAFLGGGYLSLPKCDPQFAPGPAPEGSERSSVPVAIAIALASGITAPAFAFGASGPGKFDWPVWERSTRVLLPIGTGILGALLPYALPPRTWAAKKEIEKIRGGPTAGGGAMFTYTVAF
;
A
#
# COMPACT_ATOMS: atom_id res chain seq x y z
N MET A 1 21.14 -34.47 -61.52
CA MET A 1 21.11 -33.12 -60.90
C MET A 1 19.73 -33.00 -60.28
N ASP A 2 19.57 -33.52 -59.07
CA ASP A 2 18.27 -33.53 -58.40
C ASP A 2 18.19 -32.31 -57.49
N ALA A 3 17.39 -31.33 -57.90
CA ALA A 3 17.13 -30.14 -57.11
C ALA A 3 16.25 -30.51 -55.92
N ALA A 4 16.83 -30.47 -54.72
CA ALA A 4 16.10 -30.65 -53.47
C ALA A 4 15.02 -29.57 -53.33
N SER A 5 13.78 -29.98 -53.10
CA SER A 5 12.66 -29.07 -52.84
C SER A 5 12.88 -28.32 -51.51
N PRO A 6 12.53 -27.03 -51.41
CA PRO A 6 12.66 -26.27 -50.16
C PRO A 6 11.69 -26.82 -49.10
N PRO A 7 12.07 -26.76 -47.80
CA PRO A 7 11.20 -27.22 -46.72
C PRO A 7 9.92 -26.40 -46.65
N PRO A 8 8.78 -27.01 -46.25
CA PRO A 8 7.51 -26.30 -46.12
C PRO A 8 7.64 -25.17 -45.09
N ALA A 9 7.14 -24.00 -45.46
CA ALA A 9 7.08 -22.85 -44.56
C ALA A 9 6.25 -23.21 -43.32
N VAL A 10 6.84 -23.04 -42.13
CA VAL A 10 6.13 -23.16 -40.86
C VAL A 10 5.00 -22.12 -40.86
N PRO A 11 3.74 -22.50 -40.66
CA PRO A 11 2.65 -21.53 -40.57
C PRO A 11 2.97 -20.57 -39.40
N PRO A 12 2.70 -19.26 -39.55
CA PRO A 12 2.86 -18.33 -38.44
C PRO A 12 2.07 -18.86 -37.25
N ALA A 13 2.74 -19.00 -36.10
CA ALA A 13 2.09 -19.44 -34.88
C ALA A 13 0.90 -18.50 -34.64
N ASP A 14 -0.31 -19.05 -34.57
CA ASP A 14 -1.49 -18.28 -34.23
C ASP A 14 -1.19 -17.52 -32.93
N PRO A 15 -1.41 -16.19 -32.88
CA PRO A 15 -1.22 -15.47 -31.65
C PRO A 15 -2.14 -16.11 -30.61
N SER A 16 -1.57 -16.48 -29.46
CA SER A 16 -2.30 -17.08 -28.34
C SER A 16 -3.62 -16.34 -28.15
N ALA A 17 -4.75 -17.04 -28.22
CA ALA A 17 -6.06 -16.45 -28.09
C ALA A 17 -6.10 -15.58 -26.83
N TYR A 18 -6.15 -14.25 -27.00
CA TYR A 18 -6.25 -13.33 -25.89
C TYR A 18 -7.61 -13.53 -25.24
N VAL A 19 -7.62 -14.13 -24.05
CA VAL A 19 -8.82 -14.22 -23.23
C VAL A 19 -9.09 -12.82 -22.70
N TYR A 20 -10.01 -12.11 -23.34
CA TYR A 20 -10.54 -10.85 -22.84
C TYR A 20 -11.25 -11.14 -21.51
N ALA A 21 -10.94 -10.39 -20.46
CA ALA A 21 -11.86 -10.32 -19.34
C ALA A 21 -13.14 -9.63 -19.80
N ALA A 22 -14.28 -9.98 -19.19
CA ALA A 22 -15.60 -9.46 -19.54
C ALA A 22 -15.73 -7.92 -19.48
N ALA A 23 -14.71 -7.22 -18.98
CA ALA A 23 -14.65 -5.76 -18.84
C ALA A 23 -13.42 -5.13 -19.54
N ASP A 24 -12.68 -5.87 -20.37
CA ASP A 24 -11.63 -5.28 -21.20
C ASP A 24 -12.27 -4.49 -22.38
N LEU A 25 -12.04 -3.18 -22.42
CA LEU A 25 -12.52 -2.28 -23.49
C LEU A 25 -11.64 -2.32 -24.76
N GLY A 26 -10.58 -3.12 -24.76
CA GLY A 26 -9.64 -3.27 -25.87
C GLY A 26 -8.44 -4.16 -25.53
N PRO A 27 -7.56 -4.45 -26.50
CA PRO A 27 -6.33 -5.19 -26.24
C PRO A 27 -5.40 -4.37 -25.33
N ARG A 28 -4.97 -4.99 -24.23
CA ARG A 28 -4.05 -4.37 -23.26
C ARG A 28 -2.76 -3.93 -23.92
N GLN A 29 -2.40 -2.67 -23.72
CA GLN A 29 -1.11 -2.13 -24.14
C GLN A 29 0.02 -2.80 -23.33
N SER A 30 1.22 -2.92 -23.91
CA SER A 30 2.39 -3.50 -23.23
C SER A 30 2.66 -2.83 -21.89
N LEU A 31 2.49 -1.51 -21.82
CA LEU A 31 2.66 -0.71 -20.59
C LEU A 31 1.73 -1.16 -19.44
N GLU A 32 0.46 -1.49 -19.72
CA GLU A 32 -0.47 -1.92 -18.68
C GLU A 32 -0.09 -3.29 -18.09
N ARG A 33 0.54 -4.16 -18.89
CA ARG A 33 1.01 -5.47 -18.43
C ARG A 33 2.21 -5.32 -17.51
N ASP A 34 3.18 -4.51 -17.92
CA ASP A 34 4.37 -4.22 -17.10
C ASP A 34 3.97 -3.60 -15.75
N LEU A 35 2.97 -2.70 -15.74
CA LEU A 35 2.45 -2.10 -14.51
C LEU A 35 1.68 -3.10 -13.66
N CYS A 36 0.90 -4.01 -14.26
CA CYS A 36 0.19 -5.06 -13.53
C CYS A 36 1.18 -6.06 -12.91
N GLU A 37 2.25 -6.43 -13.61
CA GLU A 37 3.33 -7.29 -13.09
C GLU A 37 4.06 -6.62 -11.90
N ARG A 38 4.27 -5.30 -11.96
CA ARG A 38 4.80 -4.55 -10.80
C ARG A 38 3.82 -4.49 -9.63
N ALA A 39 2.52 -4.52 -9.90
CA ALA A 39 1.46 -4.47 -8.88
C ALA A 39 1.01 -5.85 -8.37
N SER A 40 1.48 -6.95 -8.97
CA SER A 40 1.12 -8.33 -8.58
C SER A 40 2.00 -8.90 -7.48
N HIS A 41 3.09 -8.24 -7.13
CA HIS A 41 3.99 -8.68 -6.08
C HIS A 41 3.92 -7.77 -4.87
N THR A 42 4.00 -8.34 -3.68
CA THR A 42 4.07 -7.58 -2.44
C THR A 42 5.35 -6.74 -2.40
N ASP A 43 5.23 -5.46 -2.01
CA ASP A 43 6.40 -4.59 -1.79
C ASP A 43 7.06 -4.92 -0.44
N TRP A 44 7.85 -6.00 -0.44
CA TRP A 44 8.57 -6.48 0.75
C TRP A 44 9.57 -5.47 1.29
N LEU A 45 10.11 -4.59 0.44
CA LEU A 45 11.02 -3.55 0.90
C LEU A 45 10.28 -2.53 1.76
N TYR A 46 9.07 -2.13 1.36
CA TYR A 46 8.25 -1.22 2.16
C TYR A 46 7.85 -1.84 3.50
N ILE A 47 7.34 -3.08 3.48
CA ILE A 47 6.95 -3.80 4.71
C ILE A 47 8.17 -4.00 5.61
N GLY A 48 9.30 -4.44 5.03
CA GLY A 48 10.52 -4.71 5.77
C GLY A 48 11.11 -3.47 6.42
N THR A 49 11.13 -2.33 5.72
CA THR A 49 11.65 -1.06 6.26
C THR A 49 10.78 -0.51 7.39
N THR A 50 9.45 -0.54 7.22
CA THR A 50 8.53 -0.11 8.29
C THR A 50 8.59 -1.04 9.50
N PHE A 51 8.67 -2.35 9.30
CA PHE A 51 8.87 -3.33 10.38
C PHE A 51 10.20 -3.16 11.11
N ALA A 52 11.30 -2.94 10.37
CA ALA A 52 12.60 -2.63 10.96
C ALA A 52 12.54 -1.33 11.80
N GLY A 53 11.78 -0.34 11.36
CA GLY A 53 11.51 0.88 12.14
C GLY A 53 10.76 0.62 13.45
N ILE A 54 9.80 -0.32 13.46
CA ILE A 54 9.13 -0.76 14.69
C ILE A 54 10.17 -1.38 15.65
N VAL A 55 10.92 -2.38 15.20
CA VAL A 55 11.91 -3.07 16.05
C VAL A 55 12.97 -2.08 16.56
N GLY A 56 13.47 -1.22 15.69
CA GLY A 56 14.46 -0.19 16.04
C GLY A 56 13.93 0.82 17.05
N SER A 57 12.69 1.29 16.89
CA SER A 57 12.07 2.23 17.84
C SER A 57 11.80 1.59 19.20
N VAL A 58 11.35 0.33 19.25
CA VAL A 58 11.20 -0.42 20.51
C VAL A 58 12.55 -0.64 21.18
N ALA A 59 13.60 -1.02 20.43
CA ALA A 59 14.94 -1.18 20.98
C ALA A 59 15.49 0.14 21.52
N ALA A 60 15.36 1.25 20.78
CA ALA A 60 15.78 2.56 21.22
C ALA A 60 15.02 3.04 22.46
N GLU A 61 13.71 2.80 22.52
CA GLU A 61 12.89 3.14 23.69
C GLU A 61 13.30 2.32 24.92
N THR A 62 13.46 1.01 24.75
CA THR A 62 13.76 0.09 25.85
C THR A 62 15.19 0.19 26.37
N GLN A 63 16.14 0.61 25.55
CA GLN A 63 17.55 0.68 25.92
C GLN A 63 18.01 2.11 26.23
N TYR A 64 17.38 3.13 25.63
CA TYR A 64 17.92 4.49 25.66
C TYR A 64 16.89 5.54 26.11
N PHE A 65 15.83 5.79 25.33
CA PHE A 65 14.99 6.96 25.53
C PHE A 65 14.33 7.00 26.92
N LYS A 66 13.84 5.86 27.43
CA LYS A 66 13.22 5.80 28.77
C LYS A 66 14.18 6.02 29.94
N HIS A 67 15.49 5.95 29.70
CA HIS A 67 16.52 6.07 30.74
C HIS A 67 17.12 7.48 30.84
N LEU A 68 16.93 8.33 29.82
CA LEU A 68 17.38 9.71 29.84
C LEU A 68 16.64 10.53 30.88
N GLU A 69 17.18 11.66 31.31
CA GLU A 69 16.51 12.54 32.30
C GLU A 69 15.53 13.52 31.65
N THR A 70 15.73 13.85 30.38
CA THR A 70 14.97 14.87 29.67
C THR A 70 13.61 14.34 29.21
N PRO A 71 12.48 14.93 29.65
CA PRO A 71 11.15 14.41 29.36
C PRO A 71 10.80 14.45 27.87
N GLY A 72 11.27 15.46 27.13
CA GLY A 72 11.04 15.55 25.69
C GLY A 72 11.61 14.37 24.90
N ILE A 73 12.78 13.86 25.31
CA ILE A 73 13.45 12.76 24.61
C ILE A 73 12.80 11.41 24.98
N ARG A 74 12.35 11.24 26.23
CA ARG A 74 11.59 10.05 26.67
C ARG A 74 10.29 9.85 25.89
N LEU A 75 9.70 10.95 25.43
CA LEU A 75 8.45 10.92 24.66
C LEU A 75 8.67 10.63 23.17
N MET A 76 9.91 10.69 22.68
CA MET A 76 10.23 10.37 21.28
C MET A 76 10.07 8.87 20.99
N GLY A 77 10.44 7.98 21.90
CA GLY A 77 10.32 6.54 21.65
C GLY A 77 8.88 6.08 21.42
N PRO A 78 7.91 6.38 22.31
CA PRO A 78 6.49 6.10 22.08
C PRO A 78 5.95 6.73 20.79
N SER A 79 6.45 7.92 20.44
CA SER A 79 6.09 8.61 19.19
C SER A 79 6.60 7.86 17.95
N PHE A 80 7.85 7.39 17.97
CA PHE A 80 8.40 6.60 16.86
C PHE A 80 7.73 5.24 16.74
N ILE A 81 7.43 4.58 17.87
CA ILE A 81 6.70 3.31 17.86
C ILE A 81 5.33 3.51 17.21
N GLY A 82 4.58 4.54 17.61
CA GLY A 82 3.30 4.88 17.00
C GLY A 82 3.44 5.17 15.49
N LEU A 83 4.40 6.02 15.11
CA LEU A 83 4.66 6.36 13.71
C LEU A 83 4.93 5.12 12.83
N PHE A 84 5.85 4.25 13.25
CA PHE A 84 6.22 3.07 12.48
C PHE A 84 5.14 2.00 12.51
N TRP A 85 4.39 1.85 13.61
CA TRP A 85 3.22 0.98 13.68
C TRP A 85 2.15 1.42 12.67
N GLY A 86 1.85 2.72 12.62
CA GLY A 86 0.93 3.26 11.63
C GLY A 86 1.42 3.08 10.21
N ALA A 87 2.69 3.42 9.94
CA ALA A 87 3.28 3.24 8.62
C ALA A 87 3.27 1.77 8.17
N PHE A 88 3.44 0.84 9.10
CA PHE A 88 3.34 -0.59 8.83
C PHE A 88 1.90 -1.01 8.49
N LEU A 89 0.88 -0.53 9.20
CA LEU A 89 -0.51 -0.87 8.90
C LEU A 89 -1.00 -0.25 7.57
N GLY A 90 -0.78 1.05 7.38
CA GLY A 90 -1.14 1.75 6.14
C GLY A 90 -0.32 1.26 4.95
N GLY A 91 0.98 1.10 5.16
CA GLY A 91 1.92 0.63 4.15
C GLY A 91 1.74 -0.84 3.83
N GLY A 92 1.48 -1.66 4.83
CA GLY A 92 1.12 -3.07 4.68
C GLY A 92 -0.09 -3.22 3.78
N TYR A 93 -1.17 -2.49 4.04
CA TYR A 93 -2.34 -2.51 3.16
C TYR A 93 -2.01 -2.09 1.72
N LEU A 94 -1.21 -1.04 1.54
CA LEU A 94 -0.88 -0.51 0.20
C LEU A 94 0.15 -1.35 -0.55
N SER A 95 1.03 -2.05 0.15
CA SER A 95 2.06 -2.94 -0.39
C SER A 95 1.54 -4.32 -0.80
N LEU A 96 0.32 -4.69 -0.39
CA LEU A 96 -0.34 -5.91 -0.86
C LEU A 96 -0.59 -5.87 -2.38
N PRO A 97 -0.61 -7.05 -3.05
CA PRO A 97 -0.85 -7.13 -4.47
C PRO A 97 -2.21 -6.53 -4.82
N LYS A 98 -2.23 -5.71 -5.88
CA LYS A 98 -3.43 -5.01 -6.37
C LYS A 98 -3.90 -5.52 -7.73
N CYS A 99 -3.05 -6.23 -8.44
CA CYS A 99 -3.36 -6.84 -9.73
C CYS A 99 -3.15 -8.35 -9.62
N ASP A 100 -4.04 -9.11 -10.25
CA ASP A 100 -3.84 -10.53 -10.49
C ASP A 100 -3.45 -10.69 -11.98
N PRO A 101 -2.29 -11.30 -12.29
CA PRO A 101 -1.85 -11.48 -13.67
C PRO A 101 -2.71 -12.50 -14.44
N GLN A 102 -3.42 -13.39 -13.73
CA GLN A 102 -4.34 -14.37 -14.29
C GLN A 102 -5.78 -13.84 -14.34
N PHE A 103 -6.17 -13.03 -13.35
CA PHE A 103 -7.46 -12.35 -13.31
C PHE A 103 -7.30 -10.85 -13.52
N ALA A 104 -7.49 -10.46 -14.76
CA ALA A 104 -7.72 -9.11 -15.19
C ALA A 104 -8.83 -8.39 -14.37
N PRO A 105 -8.51 -7.48 -13.44
CA PRO A 105 -9.53 -6.63 -12.86
C PRO A 105 -9.95 -5.64 -13.95
N GLY A 106 -11.15 -5.80 -14.50
CA GLY A 106 -11.78 -4.75 -15.28
C GLY A 106 -12.17 -3.56 -14.39
N PRO A 107 -12.57 -2.41 -14.97
CA PRO A 107 -13.29 -1.41 -14.19
C PRO A 107 -14.43 -2.09 -13.43
N ALA A 108 -14.64 -1.72 -12.17
CA ALA A 108 -15.74 -2.28 -11.39
C ALA A 108 -17.05 -2.07 -12.18
N PRO A 109 -17.90 -3.10 -12.33
CA PRO A 109 -19.17 -2.97 -13.07
C PRO A 109 -20.10 -1.92 -12.44
N GLU A 110 -19.87 -1.63 -11.16
CA GLU A 110 -20.45 -0.50 -10.44
C GLU A 110 -19.55 0.71 -10.64
N GLY A 111 -19.98 1.64 -11.52
CA GLY A 111 -19.29 2.88 -11.81
C GLY A 111 -19.01 3.73 -10.56
N SER A 112 -17.90 3.42 -9.89
CA SER A 112 -17.11 4.27 -9.02
C SER A 112 -15.85 3.46 -8.71
N GLU A 113 -14.68 4.02 -9.00
CA GLU A 113 -13.48 3.58 -8.28
C GLU A 113 -13.82 3.64 -6.80
N ARG A 114 -13.88 2.50 -6.10
CA ARG A 114 -14.06 2.50 -4.65
C ARG A 114 -12.98 3.40 -4.08
N SER A 115 -13.40 4.60 -3.64
CA SER A 115 -12.49 5.60 -3.11
C SER A 115 -11.62 4.94 -2.06
N SER A 116 -10.31 5.11 -2.15
CA SER A 116 -9.38 4.56 -1.14
C SER A 116 -9.44 5.32 0.18
N VAL A 117 -10.18 6.43 0.22
CA VAL A 117 -10.28 7.35 1.37
C VAL A 117 -10.96 6.70 2.58
N PRO A 118 -12.12 6.04 2.49
CA PRO A 118 -12.75 5.39 3.65
C PRO A 118 -11.85 4.31 4.26
N VAL A 119 -11.14 3.56 3.43
CA VAL A 119 -10.18 2.55 3.89
C VAL A 119 -8.97 3.21 4.57
N ALA A 120 -8.44 4.28 3.99
CA ALA A 120 -7.36 5.07 4.59
C ALA A 120 -7.74 5.59 5.98
N ILE A 121 -8.95 6.15 6.12
CA ILE A 121 -9.48 6.65 7.39
C ILE A 121 -9.64 5.51 8.39
N ALA A 122 -10.20 4.37 7.97
CA ALA A 122 -10.38 3.21 8.84
C ALA A 122 -9.04 2.69 9.35
N ILE A 123 -8.02 2.59 8.49
CA ILE A 123 -6.67 2.17 8.91
C ILE A 123 -6.03 3.21 9.82
N ALA A 124 -6.20 4.50 9.53
CA ALA A 124 -5.64 5.56 10.37
C ALA A 124 -6.25 5.55 11.78
N LEU A 125 -7.58 5.38 11.89
CA LEU A 125 -8.27 5.24 13.17
C LEU A 125 -7.85 3.95 13.90
N ALA A 126 -7.81 2.82 13.21
CA ALA A 126 -7.38 1.55 13.78
C ALA A 126 -5.93 1.62 14.29
N SER A 127 -5.04 2.27 13.53
CA SER A 127 -3.67 2.55 13.93
C SER A 127 -3.60 3.42 15.18
N GLY A 128 -4.33 4.54 15.21
CA GLY A 128 -4.38 5.43 16.37
C GLY A 128 -4.87 4.73 17.63
N ILE A 129 -5.89 3.87 17.51
CA ILE A 129 -6.46 3.12 18.64
C ILE A 129 -5.48 2.04 19.14
N THR A 130 -4.77 1.36 18.23
CA THR A 130 -3.90 0.22 18.58
C THR A 130 -2.47 0.63 18.94
N ALA A 131 -2.00 1.79 18.48
CA ALA A 131 -0.62 2.25 18.71
C ALA A 131 -0.25 2.37 20.21
N PRO A 132 -1.09 2.92 21.11
CA PRO A 132 -0.76 2.99 22.53
C PRO A 132 -0.67 1.61 23.18
N ALA A 133 -1.59 0.70 22.83
CA ALA A 133 -1.58 -0.67 23.33
C ALA A 133 -0.30 -1.40 22.89
N PHE A 134 0.10 -1.22 21.63
CA PHE A 134 1.33 -1.78 21.10
C PHE A 134 2.56 -1.19 21.79
N ALA A 135 2.65 0.15 21.93
CA ALA A 135 3.76 0.82 22.60
C ALA A 135 3.91 0.37 24.06
N PHE A 136 2.79 0.23 24.78
CA PHE A 136 2.79 -0.28 26.15
C PHE A 136 3.23 -1.74 26.22
N GLY A 137 2.70 -2.60 25.35
CA GLY A 137 3.04 -4.02 25.31
C GLY A 137 4.51 -4.28 24.93
N ALA A 138 5.06 -3.51 23.99
CA ALA A 138 6.41 -3.69 23.48
C ALA A 138 7.50 -3.08 24.38
N SER A 139 7.24 -1.93 24.98
CA SER A 139 8.25 -1.20 25.77
C SER A 139 8.04 -1.27 27.28
N GLY A 140 6.88 -1.75 27.73
CA GLY A 140 6.52 -1.82 29.14
C GLY A 140 6.04 -0.48 29.72
N PRO A 141 5.64 -0.47 31.00
CA PRO A 141 5.18 0.73 31.67
C PRO A 141 6.29 1.77 31.80
N GLY A 142 5.91 3.06 31.70
CA GLY A 142 6.78 4.15 32.11
C GLY A 142 7.04 4.10 33.61
N LYS A 143 8.09 4.79 34.09
CA LYS A 143 8.39 4.78 35.52
C LYS A 143 7.29 5.54 36.28
N PHE A 144 6.90 5.02 37.45
CA PHE A 144 5.81 5.57 38.25
C PHE A 144 6.12 6.93 38.90
N ASP A 145 7.41 7.27 39.02
CA ASP A 145 7.95 8.54 39.51
C ASP A 145 7.80 9.68 38.49
N TRP A 146 7.44 9.38 37.23
CA TRP A 146 7.24 10.41 36.22
C TRP A 146 6.00 11.28 36.50
N PRO A 147 6.07 12.58 36.18
CA PRO A 147 4.94 13.47 36.35
C PRO A 147 3.72 13.00 35.53
N VAL A 148 2.52 13.29 36.03
CA VAL A 148 1.25 12.83 35.44
C VAL A 148 1.14 13.24 33.97
N TRP A 149 1.53 14.48 33.65
CA TRP A 149 1.46 14.98 32.27
C TRP A 149 2.31 14.12 31.31
N GLU A 150 3.52 13.73 31.71
CA GLU A 150 4.42 12.91 30.88
C GLU A 150 3.84 11.51 30.65
N ARG A 151 3.23 10.92 31.68
CA ARG A 151 2.53 9.63 31.58
C ARG A 151 1.32 9.70 30.65
N SER A 152 0.53 10.77 30.73
CA SER A 152 -0.60 10.99 29.82
C SER A 152 -0.13 11.20 28.38
N THR A 153 0.89 12.03 28.17
CA THR A 153 1.45 12.31 26.84
C THR A 153 2.06 11.07 26.20
N ARG A 154 2.64 10.16 26.99
CA ARG A 154 3.13 8.85 26.52
C ARG A 154 2.03 7.96 25.95
N VAL A 155 0.77 8.15 26.33
CA VAL A 155 -0.39 7.46 25.74
C VAL A 155 -0.93 8.23 24.53
N LEU A 156 -0.99 9.55 24.60
CA LEU A 156 -1.58 10.38 23.53
C LEU A 156 -0.70 10.50 22.28
N LEU A 157 0.62 10.61 22.45
CA LEU A 157 1.55 10.72 21.31
C LEU A 157 1.52 9.53 20.36
N PRO A 158 1.54 8.25 20.83
CA PRO A 158 1.41 7.12 19.92
C PRO A 158 0.08 7.11 19.16
N ILE A 159 -1.01 7.65 19.71
CA ILE A 159 -2.29 7.80 18.98
C ILE A 159 -2.07 8.71 17.76
N GLY A 160 -1.60 9.93 18.00
CA GLY A 160 -1.43 10.93 16.94
C GLY A 160 -0.40 10.49 15.90
N THR A 161 0.74 9.98 16.35
CA THR A 161 1.79 9.49 15.46
C THR A 161 1.39 8.21 14.73
N GLY A 162 0.58 7.34 15.33
CA GLY A 162 -0.04 6.19 14.67
C GLY A 162 -0.96 6.60 13.51
N ILE A 163 -1.79 7.61 13.71
CA ILE A 163 -2.64 8.18 12.65
C ILE A 163 -1.77 8.75 11.52
N LEU A 164 -0.80 9.60 11.86
CA LEU A 164 0.10 10.22 10.87
C LEU A 164 0.94 9.17 10.12
N GLY A 165 1.43 8.18 10.84
CA GLY A 165 2.17 7.04 10.29
C GLY A 165 1.33 6.27 9.28
N ALA A 166 0.06 6.01 9.58
CA ALA A 166 -0.85 5.31 8.66
C ALA A 166 -1.13 6.08 7.37
N LEU A 167 -1.01 7.41 7.40
CA LEU A 167 -1.21 8.27 6.24
C LEU A 167 0.09 8.52 5.45
N LEU A 168 1.26 8.34 6.06
CA LEU A 168 2.57 8.52 5.40
C LEU A 168 2.72 7.73 4.08
N PRO A 169 2.27 6.46 3.97
CA PRO A 169 2.31 5.71 2.71
C PRO A 169 1.45 6.31 1.59
N TYR A 170 0.55 7.26 1.87
CA TYR A 170 -0.18 7.95 0.81
C TYR A 170 0.60 9.11 0.21
N ALA A 171 1.55 9.69 0.98
CA ALA A 171 2.50 10.70 0.50
C ALA A 171 3.75 10.06 -0.12
N LEU A 172 4.23 8.96 0.45
CA LEU A 172 5.36 8.16 -0.02
C LEU A 172 4.88 6.76 -0.39
N PRO A 173 4.27 6.59 -1.58
CA PRO A 173 3.59 5.36 -1.94
C PRO A 173 4.54 4.18 -2.17
N PRO A 174 4.17 2.95 -1.74
CA PRO A 174 4.86 1.74 -2.18
C PRO A 174 4.68 1.55 -3.68
N ARG A 175 5.59 0.79 -4.29
CA ARG A 175 5.65 0.62 -5.75
C ARG A 175 4.36 0.02 -6.32
N THR A 176 3.76 -0.91 -5.59
CA THR A 176 2.49 -1.57 -5.93
C THR A 176 1.33 -0.58 -6.06
N TRP A 177 1.23 0.36 -5.13
CA TRP A 177 0.17 1.37 -5.12
C TRP A 177 0.38 2.44 -6.19
N ALA A 178 1.63 2.86 -6.40
CA ALA A 178 1.98 3.77 -7.48
C ALA A 178 1.63 3.18 -8.85
N ALA A 179 1.96 1.91 -9.09
CA ALA A 179 1.63 1.20 -10.32
C ALA A 179 0.11 1.08 -10.52
N LYS A 180 -0.64 0.77 -9.46
CA LYS A 180 -2.12 0.74 -9.52
C LYS A 180 -2.71 2.08 -9.97
N LYS A 181 -2.26 3.18 -9.36
CA LYS A 181 -2.72 4.54 -9.72
C LYS A 181 -2.38 4.92 -11.16
N GLU A 182 -1.28 4.40 -11.69
CA GLU A 182 -0.90 4.64 -13.08
C GLU A 182 -1.80 3.89 -14.06
N ILE A 183 -2.17 2.64 -13.74
CA ILE A 183 -3.17 1.88 -14.50
C ILE A 183 -4.53 2.59 -14.48
N GLU A 184 -4.96 3.11 -13.34
CA GLU A 184 -6.20 3.89 -13.20
C GLU A 184 -6.19 5.14 -14.11
N LYS A 185 -5.06 5.85 -14.19
CA LYS A 185 -4.90 7.01 -15.11
C LYS A 185 -5.00 6.63 -16.57
N ILE A 186 -4.42 5.49 -16.98
CA ILE A 186 -4.49 5.01 -18.36
C ILE A 186 -5.93 4.65 -18.72
N ARG A 187 -6.65 3.99 -17.82
CA ARG A 187 -8.05 3.57 -18.02
C ARG A 187 -9.05 4.71 -17.96
N GLY A 188 -8.78 5.75 -17.17
CA GLY A 188 -9.56 6.99 -17.11
C GLY A 188 -9.17 8.04 -18.16
N GLY A 189 -8.15 7.77 -18.98
CA GLY A 189 -7.71 8.65 -20.07
C GLY A 189 -8.67 8.63 -21.26
N PRO A 190 -8.60 9.64 -22.16
CA PRO A 190 -9.42 9.68 -23.37
C PRO A 190 -9.15 8.42 -24.20
N THR A 191 -10.20 7.63 -24.45
CA THR A 191 -10.11 6.48 -25.34
C THR A 191 -9.70 6.93 -26.74
N ALA A 192 -9.01 6.06 -27.49
CA ALA A 192 -8.45 6.34 -28.82
C ALA A 192 -9.47 6.81 -29.89
N GLY A 193 -10.77 6.90 -29.55
CA GLY A 193 -11.84 7.48 -30.36
C GLY A 193 -12.28 8.89 -29.97
N GLY A 194 -11.56 9.61 -29.09
CA GLY A 194 -11.87 11.01 -28.76
C GLY A 194 -13.03 11.19 -27.78
N GLY A 195 -13.32 10.18 -26.95
CA GLY A 195 -14.35 10.25 -25.92
C GLY A 195 -13.85 9.76 -24.56
N ALA A 196 -14.26 10.44 -23.49
CA ALA A 196 -14.24 9.89 -22.15
C ALA A 196 -15.56 9.13 -21.92
N MET A 197 -15.52 7.80 -21.82
CA MET A 197 -16.69 7.04 -21.38
C MET A 197 -16.74 7.05 -19.85
N PHE A 198 -17.78 7.68 -19.31
CA PHE A 198 -18.17 7.52 -17.92
C PHE A 198 -19.38 6.60 -17.88
N THR A 199 -19.20 5.37 -17.40
CA THR A 199 -20.31 4.44 -17.17
C THR A 199 -20.87 4.71 -15.77
N TYR A 200 -22.12 5.19 -15.68
CA TYR A 200 -22.86 5.28 -14.42
C TYR A 200 -24.02 4.30 -14.45
N THR A 201 -24.17 3.53 -13.38
CA THR A 201 -25.34 2.67 -13.14
C THR A 201 -26.31 3.43 -12.24
N VAL A 202 -27.49 3.75 -12.75
CA VAL A 202 -28.60 4.27 -11.94
C VAL A 202 -29.42 3.07 -11.48
N ALA A 203 -29.49 2.85 -10.17
CA ALA A 203 -30.44 1.91 -9.58
C ALA A 203 -31.70 2.69 -9.19
N PHE A 204 -32.87 2.23 -9.65
CA PHE A 204 -34.19 2.74 -9.28
C PHE A 204 -34.84 1.79 -8.27
#